data_AF-A0A2H0G7M2-F1
#
_entry.id   AF-A0A2H0G7M2-F1
#
_cell.length_a   1.000
_cell.length_b   1.000
_cell.length_c   1.000
_cell.angle_alpha   90.00
_cell.angle_beta   90.00
_cell.angle_gamma   90.00
#
_symmetry.space_group_name_H-M   'P 1'
#
loop_
_entity.id
_entity.type
_entity.pdbx_description
1 polymer ?
#
loop_
_entity_poly.entity_id
_entity_poly.type
_entity_poly.pdbx_seq_one_letter_code
_entity_poly.pdbx_strand_id
1 'polypeptide(L)'
;MNIQQLTYQQTGYFSKLMTDYLAENEKLAPFINQPFNLAAFKTLIQQRKETKIDRNTLVQALENQYKNIATSDFTKTNIQLLKNENCFTITTGHQLNLFTGPLYFIYKIISAINLAKELKIIYPENDFVPVYWMATEDHDFEEVNHFNLLGNKINIPKTQDGAVGRMKLSNVDDVLQEIKTALEGRNGAEQIIDLFQQFYTSEHTFTEATRAIVNHLFQKNGLVIIDGDDASLKKTMLPYFENEILEQQNVQFVEKTTQQLTKLGYKSQLTPREINIFYLDEQLRERIVFEENKYKVINTKLEFSQEQILEELKNYPEKFSPNVVLRPLYQEIVLPNLAYIGGGGELAYWFQLKAMFDANHVFFPMLILRNSVLLVDGGSAKKINKLNLTTPQLFLETEELIKTFLKENASIQLDMNEEEKLLEAVFTKIANKAVKVDASLEAMVKAELQKNIKSIENIAARLVKAEKQKEEVAVNQIRSIKDKLFPNGGLQERQDNLSMLLLFYGEQFIDELFTHLNPLDKKFVVLYD
;
A
#
# COMPACT_ATOMS: atom_id res chain seq x y z
N MET A 1 22.91 -4.53 -8.84
CA MET A 1 22.96 -3.29 -8.03
C MET A 1 23.50 -3.57 -6.61
N ASN A 2 23.84 -2.54 -5.81
CA ASN A 2 24.18 -2.73 -4.39
C ASN A 2 22.95 -2.53 -3.48
N ILE A 3 22.83 -3.30 -2.40
CA ILE A 3 21.66 -3.32 -1.53
C ILE A 3 22.03 -2.93 -0.12
N GLN A 4 21.21 -2.06 0.45
CA GLN A 4 21.15 -1.87 1.89
C GLN A 4 19.74 -2.14 2.39
N GLN A 5 19.62 -2.70 3.58
CA GLN A 5 18.35 -3.03 4.21
C GLN A 5 18.22 -2.30 5.53
N LEU A 6 17.05 -1.71 5.77
CA LEU A 6 16.70 -1.04 7.01
C LEU A 6 15.50 -1.73 7.66
N THR A 7 15.38 -1.65 8.99
CA THR A 7 14.10 -1.97 9.61
C THR A 7 13.09 -0.90 9.21
N TYR A 8 11.82 -1.28 9.06
CA TYR A 8 10.76 -0.30 8.77
C TYR A 8 10.66 0.81 9.83
N GLN A 9 10.98 0.50 11.09
CA GLN A 9 11.02 1.47 12.17
C GLN A 9 12.10 2.55 11.95
N GLN A 10 13.27 2.19 11.41
CA GLN A 10 14.34 3.16 11.12
C GLN A 10 13.96 4.17 10.04
N THR A 11 12.97 3.86 9.21
CA THR A 11 12.55 4.75 8.11
C THR A 11 11.62 5.87 8.56
N GLY A 12 10.92 5.74 9.70
CA GLY A 12 9.95 6.74 10.17
C GLY A 12 8.64 6.84 9.36
N TYR A 13 8.50 6.15 8.23
CA TYR A 13 7.35 6.30 7.32
C TYR A 13 6.16 5.36 7.60
N PHE A 14 6.28 4.44 8.55
CA PHE A 14 5.29 3.39 8.79
C PHE A 14 4.56 3.63 10.11
N SER A 15 3.26 3.31 10.13
CA SER A 15 2.44 3.50 11.31
C SER A 15 2.89 2.58 12.45
N LYS A 16 2.61 3.00 13.69
CA LYS A 16 2.88 2.19 14.89
C LYS A 16 2.29 0.78 14.80
N LEU A 17 1.11 0.63 14.21
CA LEU A 17 0.47 -0.68 14.01
C LEU A 17 1.35 -1.60 13.15
N MET A 18 1.91 -1.07 12.05
CA MET A 18 2.77 -1.86 11.17
C MET A 18 4.10 -2.18 11.83
N THR A 19 4.74 -1.23 12.51
CA THR A 19 6.01 -1.49 13.20
C THR A 19 5.83 -2.52 14.32
N ASP A 20 4.74 -2.43 15.09
CA ASP A 20 4.44 -3.40 16.15
C ASP A 20 4.09 -4.78 15.58
N TYR A 21 3.42 -4.83 14.42
CA TYR A 21 3.12 -6.10 13.74
C TYR A 21 4.38 -6.80 13.25
N LEU A 22 5.29 -6.05 12.61
CA LEU A 22 6.57 -6.58 12.13
C LEU A 22 7.47 -7.03 13.28
N ALA A 23 7.35 -6.37 14.44
CA ALA A 23 8.02 -6.74 15.68
C ALA A 23 7.31 -7.88 16.46
N GLU A 24 6.26 -8.49 15.89
CA GLU A 24 5.52 -9.60 16.48
C GLU A 24 4.95 -9.30 17.88
N ASN A 25 4.46 -8.07 18.08
CA ASN A 25 3.85 -7.68 19.34
C ASN A 25 2.64 -8.58 19.68
N GLU A 26 2.72 -9.30 20.80
CA GLU A 26 1.70 -10.26 21.25
C GLU A 26 0.29 -9.67 21.37
N LYS A 27 0.18 -8.36 21.62
CA LYS A 27 -1.10 -7.65 21.68
C LYS A 27 -1.88 -7.69 20.37
N LEU A 28 -1.21 -7.98 19.25
CA LEU A 28 -1.83 -8.09 17.93
C LEU A 28 -2.31 -9.50 17.58
N ALA A 29 -1.95 -10.52 18.36
CA ALA A 29 -2.32 -11.91 18.12
C ALA A 29 -3.84 -12.15 17.95
N PRO A 30 -4.75 -11.47 18.70
CA PRO A 30 -6.19 -11.65 18.52
C PRO A 30 -6.75 -11.16 17.18
N PHE A 31 -5.99 -10.37 16.42
CA PHE A 31 -6.43 -9.68 15.21
C PHE A 31 -5.86 -10.28 13.93
N ILE A 32 -5.17 -11.42 14.02
CA ILE A 32 -4.55 -12.14 12.90
C ILE A 32 -4.86 -13.63 12.99
N ASN A 33 -4.67 -14.37 11.91
CA ASN A 33 -4.69 -15.84 11.96
C ASN A 33 -3.34 -16.38 12.45
N GLN A 34 -2.27 -16.02 11.74
CA GLN A 34 -0.91 -16.50 12.02
C GLN A 34 0.09 -15.34 12.02
N PRO A 35 1.21 -15.48 12.76
CA PRO A 35 2.28 -14.50 12.72
C PRO A 35 2.90 -14.44 11.32
N PHE A 36 3.43 -13.28 10.97
CA PHE A 36 4.12 -13.02 9.71
C PHE A 36 5.47 -13.74 9.69
N ASN A 37 5.51 -15.05 9.51
CA ASN A 37 6.74 -15.82 9.37
C ASN A 37 6.55 -17.09 8.54
N LEU A 38 7.66 -17.61 8.02
CA LEU A 38 7.66 -18.76 7.11
C LEU A 38 7.12 -20.05 7.75
N ALA A 39 7.43 -20.29 9.02
CA ALA A 39 7.08 -21.52 9.73
C ALA A 39 5.56 -21.68 9.87
N ALA A 40 4.81 -20.58 9.95
CA ALA A 40 3.37 -20.62 10.10
C ALA A 40 2.62 -21.08 8.83
N PHE A 41 3.26 -21.10 7.65
CA PHE A 41 2.63 -21.61 6.43
C PHE A 41 2.23 -23.07 6.51
N LYS A 42 2.97 -23.89 7.27
CA LYS A 42 2.58 -25.29 7.50
C LYS A 42 1.18 -25.39 8.13
N THR A 43 0.89 -24.55 9.11
CA THR A 43 -0.41 -24.45 9.78
C THR A 43 -1.48 -23.90 8.83
N LEU A 44 -1.16 -22.84 8.07
CA LEU A 44 -2.11 -22.25 7.11
C LEU A 44 -2.52 -23.23 6.02
N ILE A 45 -1.57 -24.02 5.48
CA ILE A 45 -1.86 -25.05 4.49
C ILE A 45 -2.83 -26.08 5.05
N GLN A 46 -2.64 -26.51 6.30
CA GLN A 46 -3.54 -27.47 6.96
C GLN A 46 -4.95 -26.88 7.14
N GLN A 47 -5.04 -25.69 7.73
CA GLN A 47 -6.32 -24.98 7.93
C GLN A 47 -7.04 -24.72 6.60
N ARG A 48 -6.31 -24.33 5.55
CA ARG A 48 -6.94 -24.00 4.27
C ARG A 48 -7.50 -25.22 3.56
N LYS A 49 -6.90 -26.41 3.74
CA LYS A 49 -7.45 -27.68 3.22
C LYS A 49 -8.79 -28.06 3.85
N GLU A 50 -9.10 -27.55 5.04
CA GLU A 50 -10.38 -27.80 5.71
C GLU A 50 -11.51 -26.94 5.15
N THR A 51 -11.19 -25.86 4.42
CA THR A 51 -12.20 -24.97 3.83
C THR A 51 -12.57 -25.43 2.41
N LYS A 52 -13.87 -25.55 2.14
CA LYS A 52 -14.37 -25.86 0.80
C LYS A 52 -14.37 -24.62 -0.08
N ILE A 53 -13.95 -24.77 -1.32
CA ILE A 53 -13.88 -23.71 -2.33
C ILE A 53 -14.38 -24.27 -3.65
N ASP A 54 -15.19 -23.50 -4.37
CA ASP A 54 -15.63 -23.87 -5.71
C ASP A 54 -14.52 -23.57 -6.74
N ARG A 55 -13.52 -24.46 -6.77
CA ARG A 55 -12.37 -24.36 -7.67
C ARG A 55 -12.76 -24.42 -9.15
N ASN A 56 -13.87 -25.10 -9.48
CA ASN A 56 -14.33 -25.20 -10.87
C ASN A 56 -14.85 -23.86 -11.37
N THR A 57 -15.71 -23.20 -10.59
CA THR A 57 -16.21 -21.86 -10.92
C THR A 57 -15.07 -20.86 -11.00
N LEU A 58 -14.11 -20.89 -10.06
CA LEU A 58 -12.90 -20.05 -10.10
C LEU A 58 -12.13 -20.22 -11.42
N VAL A 59 -11.79 -21.46 -11.79
CA VAL A 59 -10.97 -21.71 -12.98
C VAL A 59 -11.73 -21.38 -14.26
N GLN A 60 -13.03 -21.66 -14.32
CA GLN A 60 -13.86 -21.30 -15.48
C GLN A 60 -13.97 -19.79 -15.65
N ALA A 61 -14.16 -19.03 -14.57
CA ALA A 61 -14.15 -17.57 -14.61
C ALA A 61 -12.81 -17.03 -15.13
N LEU A 62 -11.68 -17.56 -14.62
CA LEU A 62 -10.35 -17.20 -15.10
C LEU A 62 -10.14 -17.53 -16.58
N GLU A 63 -10.48 -18.74 -17.03
CA GLU A 63 -10.38 -19.13 -18.44
C GLU A 63 -11.17 -18.17 -19.35
N ASN A 64 -12.37 -17.75 -18.92
CA ASN A 64 -13.18 -16.77 -19.64
C ASN A 64 -12.52 -15.38 -19.65
N GLN A 65 -12.03 -14.90 -18.50
CA GLN A 65 -11.35 -13.62 -18.34
C GLN A 65 -10.06 -13.52 -19.18
N TYR A 66 -9.42 -14.64 -19.48
CA TYR A 66 -8.18 -14.73 -20.26
C TYR A 66 -8.38 -15.00 -21.76
N LYS A 67 -9.61 -15.25 -22.22
CA LYS A 67 -9.91 -15.73 -23.58
C LYS A 67 -9.31 -14.88 -24.71
N ASN A 68 -9.27 -13.55 -24.53
CA ASN A 68 -8.82 -12.59 -25.54
C ASN A 68 -7.46 -11.97 -25.21
N ILE A 69 -6.69 -12.58 -24.30
CA ILE A 69 -5.41 -12.02 -23.83
C ILE A 69 -4.28 -12.99 -24.19
N ALA A 70 -3.26 -12.49 -24.87
CA ALA A 70 -2.04 -13.24 -25.12
C ALA A 70 -1.38 -13.59 -23.78
N THR A 71 -1.30 -14.88 -23.47
CA THR A 71 -0.93 -15.37 -22.13
C THR A 71 0.13 -16.43 -22.25
N SER A 72 1.14 -16.37 -21.39
CA SER A 72 2.20 -17.39 -21.31
C SER A 72 1.64 -18.76 -20.95
N ASP A 73 2.35 -19.82 -21.35
CA ASP A 73 1.99 -21.17 -20.95
C ASP A 73 2.11 -21.35 -19.43
N PHE A 74 3.03 -20.64 -18.78
CA PHE A 74 3.18 -20.72 -17.33
C PHE A 74 1.95 -20.16 -16.59
N THR A 75 1.41 -19.00 -17.00
CA THR A 75 0.17 -18.47 -16.42
C THR A 75 -1.01 -19.40 -16.70
N LYS A 76 -1.12 -19.97 -17.91
CA LYS A 76 -2.18 -20.95 -18.23
C LYS A 76 -2.07 -22.20 -17.34
N THR A 77 -0.87 -22.73 -17.12
CA THR A 77 -0.65 -23.85 -16.21
C THR A 77 -1.07 -23.48 -14.79
N ASN A 78 -0.70 -22.29 -14.30
CA ASN A 78 -1.11 -21.84 -12.96
C ASN A 78 -2.64 -21.74 -12.82
N ILE A 79 -3.35 -21.25 -13.85
CA ILE A 79 -4.82 -21.26 -13.87
C ILE A 79 -5.35 -22.69 -13.73
N GLN A 80 -4.78 -23.66 -14.46
CA GLN A 80 -5.24 -25.06 -14.37
C GLN A 80 -4.93 -25.71 -13.02
N LEU A 81 -3.77 -25.40 -12.42
CA LEU A 81 -3.38 -25.93 -11.11
C LEU A 81 -4.39 -25.58 -10.01
N LEU A 82 -5.10 -24.45 -10.11
CA LEU A 82 -6.12 -24.04 -9.15
C LEU A 82 -7.28 -25.04 -9.01
N LYS A 83 -7.49 -25.93 -9.99
CA LYS A 83 -8.44 -27.06 -9.88
C LYS A 83 -8.04 -28.07 -8.80
N ASN A 84 -6.74 -28.18 -8.47
CA ASN A 84 -6.21 -29.17 -7.56
C ASN A 84 -6.35 -28.74 -6.09
N GLU A 85 -6.71 -29.67 -5.20
CA GLU A 85 -6.87 -29.39 -3.76
C GLU A 85 -5.58 -28.99 -3.04
N ASN A 86 -4.42 -29.43 -3.54
CA ASN A 86 -3.10 -29.06 -3.02
C ASN A 86 -2.53 -27.76 -3.62
N CYS A 87 -3.30 -27.05 -4.44
CA CYS A 87 -2.91 -25.75 -4.97
C CYS A 87 -3.56 -24.62 -4.15
N PHE A 88 -2.72 -23.65 -3.78
CA PHE A 88 -3.08 -22.47 -3.00
C PHE A 88 -2.69 -21.19 -3.72
N THR A 89 -3.24 -20.06 -3.29
CA THR A 89 -2.86 -18.75 -3.82
C THR A 89 -2.11 -17.90 -2.81
N ILE A 90 -1.25 -17.03 -3.32
CA ILE A 90 -0.70 -15.88 -2.62
C ILE A 90 -1.23 -14.64 -3.33
N THR A 91 -2.05 -13.84 -2.63
CA THR A 91 -2.84 -12.81 -3.28
C THR A 91 -2.33 -11.43 -2.90
N THR A 92 -2.21 -10.55 -3.89
CA THR A 92 -2.20 -9.10 -3.67
C THR A 92 -3.33 -8.48 -4.47
N GLY A 93 -3.73 -7.26 -4.14
CA GLY A 93 -4.75 -6.54 -4.90
C GLY A 93 -4.44 -5.06 -4.94
N HIS A 94 -5.00 -4.38 -5.93
CA HIS A 94 -4.92 -2.92 -6.03
C HIS A 94 -5.94 -2.38 -7.03
N GLN A 95 -6.20 -1.07 -6.96
CA GLN A 95 -7.00 -0.36 -7.95
C GLN A 95 -6.29 -0.28 -9.31
N LEU A 96 -7.05 0.13 -10.32
CA LEU A 96 -6.70 0.07 -11.73
C LEU A 96 -5.93 1.33 -12.14
N ASN A 97 -4.75 1.51 -11.55
CA ASN A 97 -3.98 2.73 -11.78
C ASN A 97 -3.64 2.91 -13.26
N LEU A 98 -3.85 4.13 -13.75
CA LEU A 98 -3.46 4.53 -15.08
C LEU A 98 -1.94 4.36 -15.27
N PHE A 99 -1.53 3.74 -16.38
CA PHE A 99 -0.14 3.43 -16.73
C PHE A 99 0.68 2.81 -15.58
N THR A 100 0.09 1.90 -14.80
CA THR A 100 0.65 1.23 -13.60
C THR A 100 0.74 2.09 -12.33
N GLY A 101 0.53 3.40 -12.43
CA GLY A 101 0.53 4.32 -11.28
C GLY A 101 1.83 4.29 -10.45
N PRO A 102 1.74 4.35 -9.11
CA PRO A 102 2.91 4.41 -8.24
C PRO A 102 3.69 3.07 -8.21
N LEU A 103 5.02 3.13 -8.11
CA LEU A 103 5.92 1.95 -8.10
C LEU A 103 5.56 0.88 -7.08
N TYR A 104 4.95 1.23 -5.94
CA TYR A 104 4.56 0.20 -4.98
C TYR A 104 3.57 -0.81 -5.56
N PHE A 105 2.83 -0.43 -6.60
CA PHE A 105 1.91 -1.32 -7.31
C PHE A 105 2.64 -2.54 -7.86
N ILE A 106 3.75 -2.34 -8.57
CA ILE A 106 4.55 -3.44 -9.11
C ILE A 106 5.27 -4.22 -8.00
N TYR A 107 5.70 -3.54 -6.92
CA TYR A 107 6.39 -4.19 -5.79
C TYR A 107 5.47 -5.17 -5.05
N LYS A 108 4.17 -4.86 -4.95
CA LYS A 108 3.15 -5.78 -4.42
C LYS A 108 3.09 -7.08 -5.22
N ILE A 109 3.03 -6.95 -6.54
CA ILE A 109 2.92 -8.10 -7.45
C ILE A 109 4.19 -8.95 -7.39
N ILE A 110 5.36 -8.32 -7.41
CA ILE A 110 6.66 -9.01 -7.29
C ILE A 110 6.75 -9.75 -5.94
N SER A 111 6.30 -9.13 -4.85
CA SER A 111 6.25 -9.77 -3.53
C SER A 111 5.40 -11.05 -3.54
N ALA A 112 4.24 -11.04 -4.21
CA ALA A 112 3.37 -12.21 -4.31
C ALA A 112 4.01 -13.35 -5.12
N ILE A 113 4.63 -13.00 -6.25
CA ILE A 113 5.34 -13.94 -7.10
C ILE A 113 6.53 -14.57 -6.35
N ASN A 114 7.35 -13.76 -5.67
CA ASN A 114 8.53 -14.26 -4.96
C ASN A 114 8.15 -15.16 -3.79
N LEU A 115 7.11 -14.79 -3.03
CA LEU A 115 6.62 -15.65 -1.96
C LEU A 115 6.06 -16.99 -2.50
N ALA A 116 5.31 -16.98 -3.61
CA ALA A 116 4.82 -18.20 -4.21
C ALA A 116 5.96 -19.14 -4.66
N LYS A 117 7.02 -18.58 -5.27
CA LYS A 117 8.23 -19.34 -5.64
C LYS A 117 8.93 -19.93 -4.43
N GLU A 118 9.12 -19.13 -3.37
CA GLU A 118 9.79 -19.58 -2.15
C GLU A 118 9.01 -20.69 -1.45
N LEU A 119 7.68 -20.55 -1.34
CA LEU A 119 6.82 -21.59 -0.76
C LEU A 119 6.85 -22.88 -1.59
N LYS A 120 6.93 -22.80 -2.92
CA LYS A 120 7.05 -24.00 -3.77
C LYS A 120 8.35 -24.76 -3.51
N ILE A 121 9.45 -24.06 -3.23
CA ILE A 121 10.73 -24.68 -2.87
C ILE A 121 10.63 -25.39 -1.52
N ILE A 122 9.96 -24.78 -0.54
CA ILE A 122 9.89 -25.28 0.84
C ILE A 122 8.85 -26.38 1.00
N TYR A 123 7.74 -26.29 0.27
CA TYR A 123 6.60 -27.21 0.34
C TYR A 123 6.33 -27.82 -1.05
N PRO A 124 7.24 -28.66 -1.60
CA PRO A 124 7.19 -29.12 -2.99
C PRO A 124 5.92 -29.94 -3.35
N GLU A 125 5.29 -30.55 -2.35
CA GLU A 125 4.04 -31.33 -2.49
C GLU A 125 2.79 -30.47 -2.76
N ASN A 126 2.88 -29.16 -2.55
CA ASN A 126 1.79 -28.22 -2.82
C ASN A 126 2.19 -27.28 -3.95
N ASP A 127 1.19 -26.67 -4.59
CA ASP A 127 1.38 -25.63 -5.60
C ASP A 127 0.94 -24.27 -5.04
N PHE A 128 1.62 -23.21 -5.50
CA PHE A 128 1.38 -21.85 -5.03
C PHE A 128 1.29 -20.92 -6.24
N VAL A 129 0.11 -20.33 -6.45
CA VAL A 129 -0.17 -19.46 -7.57
C VAL A 129 -0.19 -18.01 -7.08
N PRO A 130 0.68 -17.13 -7.61
CA PRO A 130 0.59 -15.70 -7.31
C PRO A 130 -0.63 -15.11 -8.03
N VAL A 131 -1.46 -14.40 -7.27
CA VAL A 131 -2.70 -13.78 -7.78
C VAL A 131 -2.67 -12.28 -7.58
N TYR A 132 -3.00 -11.53 -8.63
CA TYR A 132 -3.33 -10.11 -8.57
C TYR A 132 -4.85 -9.92 -8.71
N TRP A 133 -5.49 -9.42 -7.65
CA TRP A 133 -6.90 -9.06 -7.62
C TRP A 133 -7.09 -7.61 -8.08
N MET A 134 -7.81 -7.41 -9.18
CA MET A 134 -8.16 -6.08 -9.65
C MET A 134 -9.36 -5.53 -8.88
N ALA A 135 -9.23 -4.35 -8.27
CA ALA A 135 -10.35 -3.66 -7.62
C ALA A 135 -11.22 -2.89 -8.64
N THR A 136 -11.75 -3.62 -9.63
CA THR A 136 -12.48 -3.08 -10.79
C THR A 136 -13.80 -2.40 -10.41
N GLU A 137 -14.41 -2.87 -9.33
CA GLU A 137 -15.69 -2.38 -8.83
C GLU A 137 -15.58 -1.09 -8.00
N ASP A 138 -14.39 -0.54 -7.77
CA ASP A 138 -14.25 0.73 -7.05
C ASP A 138 -14.73 1.92 -7.92
N HIS A 139 -15.10 3.01 -7.27
CA HIS A 139 -15.56 4.27 -7.88
C HIS A 139 -14.57 5.43 -7.71
N ASP A 140 -13.47 5.24 -6.97
CA ASP A 140 -12.49 6.30 -6.73
C ASP A 140 -11.62 6.56 -7.97
N PHE A 141 -12.24 7.21 -8.96
CA PHE A 141 -11.60 7.58 -10.22
C PHE A 141 -10.44 8.55 -10.00
N GLU A 142 -10.56 9.48 -9.05
CA GLU A 142 -9.52 10.49 -8.80
C GLU A 142 -8.23 9.88 -8.24
N GLU A 143 -8.32 8.74 -7.55
CA GLU A 143 -7.14 8.00 -7.10
C GLU A 143 -6.38 7.35 -8.27
N VAL A 144 -7.08 6.86 -9.29
CA VAL A 144 -6.48 6.05 -10.36
C VAL A 144 -6.26 6.76 -11.70
N ASN A 145 -6.87 7.92 -11.91
CA ASN A 145 -6.89 8.61 -13.21
C ASN A 145 -5.55 9.24 -13.61
N HIS A 146 -4.50 9.07 -12.83
CA HIS A 146 -3.24 9.79 -12.99
C HIS A 146 -2.02 8.97 -12.62
N PHE A 147 -0.87 9.45 -13.09
CA PHE A 147 0.45 8.96 -12.71
C PHE A 147 1.46 10.11 -12.83
N ASN A 148 2.65 9.94 -12.27
CA ASN A 148 3.71 10.94 -12.41
C ASN A 148 4.75 10.50 -13.45
N LEU A 149 5.09 11.42 -14.35
CA LEU A 149 6.14 11.26 -15.35
C LEU A 149 7.11 12.44 -15.22
N LEU A 150 8.40 12.17 -15.01
CA LEU A 150 9.44 13.20 -14.85
C LEU A 150 9.10 14.27 -13.78
N GLY A 151 8.38 13.87 -12.72
CA GLY A 151 7.94 14.76 -11.63
C GLY A 151 6.64 15.52 -11.90
N ASN A 152 6.04 15.39 -13.09
CA ASN A 152 4.77 16.02 -13.44
C ASN A 152 3.62 15.00 -13.35
N LYS A 153 2.50 15.41 -12.78
CA LYS A 153 1.27 14.61 -12.73
C LYS A 153 0.54 14.72 -14.07
N ILE A 154 0.32 13.59 -14.73
CA ILE A 154 -0.45 13.45 -15.98
C ILE A 154 -1.72 12.69 -15.64
N ASN A 155 -2.88 13.16 -16.12
CA ASN A 155 -4.18 12.56 -15.79
C ASN A 155 -5.14 12.50 -16.99
N ILE A 156 -6.11 11.59 -16.92
CA ILE A 156 -7.26 11.52 -17.82
C ILE A 156 -8.47 12.16 -17.14
N PRO A 157 -9.24 13.02 -17.82
CA PRO A 157 -10.44 13.63 -17.24
C PRO A 157 -11.58 12.61 -17.08
N LYS A 158 -12.42 12.80 -16.04
CA LYS A 158 -13.59 11.95 -15.82
C LYS A 158 -14.67 12.23 -16.86
N THR A 159 -15.14 11.18 -17.54
CA THR A 159 -16.20 11.26 -18.57
C THR A 159 -17.38 10.33 -18.32
N GLN A 160 -17.27 9.40 -17.37
CA GLN A 160 -18.25 8.36 -17.06
C GLN A 160 -18.37 8.21 -15.53
N ASP A 161 -19.53 7.74 -15.08
CA ASP A 161 -19.81 7.42 -13.68
C ASP A 161 -19.90 5.89 -13.44
N GLY A 162 -20.02 5.49 -12.18
CA GLY A 162 -20.08 4.08 -11.78
C GLY A 162 -18.71 3.47 -11.44
N ALA A 163 -18.58 2.16 -11.65
CA ALA A 163 -17.36 1.42 -11.34
C ALA A 163 -16.25 1.73 -12.37
N VAL A 164 -15.06 2.08 -11.87
CA VAL A 164 -13.88 2.45 -12.66
C VAL A 164 -13.53 1.39 -13.70
N GLY A 165 -13.57 0.11 -13.34
CA GLY A 165 -13.24 -0.99 -14.24
C GLY A 165 -14.13 -1.09 -15.47
N ARG A 166 -15.38 -0.60 -15.40
CA ARG A 166 -16.32 -0.58 -16.52
C ARG A 166 -16.15 0.66 -17.41
N MET A 167 -15.44 1.69 -16.96
CA MET A 167 -15.24 2.93 -17.71
C MET A 167 -14.31 2.72 -18.90
N LYS A 168 -14.68 3.29 -20.05
CA LYS A 168 -13.79 3.41 -21.23
C LYS A 168 -12.68 4.43 -20.99
N LEU A 169 -11.52 4.22 -21.61
CA LEU A 169 -10.36 5.11 -21.58
C LEU A 169 -10.50 6.29 -22.55
N SER A 170 -11.64 6.98 -22.51
CA SER A 170 -11.88 8.17 -23.34
C SER A 170 -10.80 9.23 -23.11
N ASN A 171 -10.30 9.83 -24.20
CA ASN A 171 -9.22 10.83 -24.20
C ASN A 171 -7.82 10.30 -23.81
N VAL A 172 -7.60 8.99 -23.81
CA VAL A 172 -6.25 8.45 -23.56
C VAL A 172 -5.25 8.79 -24.66
N ASP A 173 -5.72 9.03 -25.89
CA ASP A 173 -4.87 9.43 -27.02
C ASP A 173 -4.18 10.79 -26.78
N ASP A 174 -4.89 11.74 -26.16
CA ASP A 174 -4.32 13.05 -25.78
C ASP A 174 -3.20 12.86 -24.75
N VAL A 175 -3.41 11.97 -23.78
CA VAL A 175 -2.42 11.63 -22.76
C VAL A 175 -1.21 10.92 -23.37
N LEU A 176 -1.40 10.01 -24.33
CA LEU A 176 -0.31 9.37 -25.06
C LEU A 176 0.52 10.39 -25.85
N GLN A 177 -0.12 11.41 -26.43
CA GLN A 177 0.57 12.49 -27.12
C GLN A 177 1.35 13.40 -26.15
N GLU A 178 0.81 13.66 -24.96
CA GLU A 178 1.53 14.36 -23.89
C GLU A 178 2.78 13.59 -23.44
N ILE A 179 2.66 12.27 -23.23
CA ILE A 179 3.77 11.38 -22.88
C ILE A 179 4.85 11.42 -23.97
N LYS A 180 4.46 11.30 -25.24
CA LYS A 180 5.38 11.35 -26.37
C LYS A 180 6.17 12.66 -26.40
N THR A 181 5.50 13.78 -26.14
CA THR A 181 6.12 15.11 -26.09
C THR A 181 7.09 15.22 -24.90
N ALA A 182 6.70 14.73 -23.73
CA ALA A 182 7.53 14.78 -22.52
C ALA A 182 8.81 13.92 -22.62
N LEU A 183 8.76 12.84 -23.40
CA LEU A 183 9.86 11.89 -23.59
C LEU A 183 10.70 12.14 -24.85
N GLU A 184 10.36 13.15 -25.66
CA GLU A 184 11.05 13.43 -26.92
C GLU A 184 12.57 13.60 -26.76
N GLY A 185 13.33 12.93 -27.62
CA GLY A 185 14.80 12.97 -27.63
C GLY A 185 15.49 12.22 -26.48
N ARG A 186 14.76 11.49 -25.64
CA ARG A 186 15.34 10.66 -24.56
C ARG A 186 15.59 9.24 -25.03
N ASN A 187 16.71 8.66 -24.60
CA ASN A 187 16.99 7.24 -24.80
C ASN A 187 15.94 6.39 -24.07
N GLY A 188 15.42 5.34 -24.72
CA GLY A 188 14.39 4.46 -24.15
C GLY A 188 12.95 4.99 -24.26
N ALA A 189 12.74 6.20 -24.77
CA ALA A 189 11.40 6.80 -24.92
C ALA A 189 10.46 5.98 -25.79
N GLU A 190 10.94 5.50 -26.95
CA GLU A 190 10.12 4.73 -27.91
C GLU A 190 9.56 3.46 -27.27
N GLN A 191 10.36 2.74 -26.48
CA GLN A 191 9.92 1.51 -25.81
C GLN A 191 8.76 1.75 -24.83
N ILE A 192 8.81 2.87 -24.08
CA ILE A 192 7.75 3.24 -23.13
C ILE A 192 6.47 3.64 -23.89
N ILE A 193 6.62 4.43 -24.95
CA ILE A 193 5.49 4.88 -25.77
C ILE A 193 4.82 3.67 -26.41
N ASP A 194 5.59 2.75 -27.01
CA ASP A 194 5.07 1.54 -27.63
C ASP A 194 4.34 0.65 -26.61
N LEU A 195 4.94 0.44 -25.43
CA LEU A 195 4.32 -0.33 -24.35
C LEU A 195 2.96 0.24 -23.93
N PHE A 196 2.87 1.56 -23.78
CA PHE A 196 1.64 2.22 -23.35
C PHE A 196 0.59 2.27 -24.47
N GLN A 197 0.98 2.61 -25.69
CA GLN A 197 0.07 2.63 -26.86
C GLN A 197 -0.49 1.25 -27.18
N GLN A 198 0.25 0.18 -26.89
CA GLN A 198 -0.21 -1.19 -27.12
C GLN A 198 -1.45 -1.54 -26.26
N PHE A 199 -1.54 -1.06 -25.03
CA PHE A 199 -2.55 -1.50 -24.07
C PHE A 199 -3.61 -0.46 -23.74
N TYR A 200 -3.29 0.82 -23.86
CA TYR A 200 -4.18 1.92 -23.53
C TYR A 200 -4.75 2.54 -24.80
N THR A 201 -5.96 2.13 -25.18
CA THR A 201 -6.69 2.68 -26.35
C THR A 201 -8.07 3.15 -25.90
N SER A 202 -8.67 4.10 -26.63
CA SER A 202 -10.00 4.64 -26.31
C SER A 202 -11.09 3.57 -26.26
N GLU A 203 -10.93 2.49 -27.04
CA GLU A 203 -11.88 1.38 -27.12
C GLU A 203 -11.79 0.44 -25.91
N HIS A 204 -10.69 0.45 -25.16
CA HIS A 204 -10.52 -0.37 -23.97
C HIS A 204 -11.16 0.26 -22.73
N THR A 205 -11.61 -0.60 -21.81
CA THR A 205 -11.90 -0.19 -20.43
C THR A 205 -10.64 -0.13 -19.57
N PHE A 206 -10.73 0.49 -18.40
CA PHE A 206 -9.68 0.41 -17.38
C PHE A 206 -9.33 -1.05 -17.03
N THR A 207 -10.33 -1.93 -16.93
CA THR A 207 -10.12 -3.36 -16.66
C THR A 207 -9.30 -4.01 -17.76
N GLU A 208 -9.66 -3.79 -19.03
CA GLU A 208 -9.00 -4.39 -20.19
C GLU A 208 -7.54 -3.93 -20.27
N ALA A 209 -7.29 -2.62 -20.19
CA ALA A 209 -5.94 -2.07 -20.26
C ALA A 209 -5.06 -2.51 -19.09
N THR A 210 -5.59 -2.45 -17.85
CA THR A 210 -4.84 -2.85 -16.64
C THR A 210 -4.49 -4.34 -16.69
N ARG A 211 -5.45 -5.21 -17.03
CA ARG A 211 -5.20 -6.64 -17.14
C ARG A 211 -4.14 -6.93 -18.20
N ALA A 212 -4.21 -6.27 -19.36
CA ALA A 212 -3.29 -6.49 -20.46
C ALA A 212 -1.85 -6.05 -20.11
N ILE A 213 -1.65 -4.84 -19.57
CA ILE A 213 -0.29 -4.37 -19.21
C ILE A 213 0.31 -5.19 -18.06
N VAL A 214 -0.48 -5.52 -17.02
CA VAL A 214 0.01 -6.32 -15.91
C VAL A 214 0.35 -7.74 -16.37
N ASN A 215 -0.47 -8.33 -17.25
CA ASN A 215 -0.16 -9.62 -17.85
C ASN A 215 1.12 -9.53 -18.69
N HIS A 216 1.30 -8.49 -19.51
CA HIS A 216 2.51 -8.30 -20.29
C HIS A 216 3.78 -8.30 -19.42
N LEU A 217 3.75 -7.53 -18.32
CA LEU A 217 4.87 -7.38 -17.40
C LEU A 217 5.22 -8.67 -16.64
N PHE A 218 4.22 -9.49 -16.27
CA PHE A 218 4.42 -10.58 -15.30
C PHE A 218 4.04 -11.98 -15.80
N GLN A 219 3.56 -12.14 -17.04
CA GLN A 219 3.19 -13.45 -17.59
C GLN A 219 4.36 -14.44 -17.59
N LYS A 220 5.61 -13.98 -17.76
CA LYS A 220 6.80 -14.84 -17.70
C LYS A 220 7.02 -15.45 -16.31
N ASN A 221 6.40 -14.87 -15.28
CA ASN A 221 6.47 -15.32 -13.89
C ASN A 221 5.20 -16.03 -13.41
N GLY A 222 4.25 -16.32 -14.32
CA GLY A 222 3.06 -17.11 -13.99
C GLY A 222 2.02 -16.38 -13.17
N LEU A 223 2.02 -15.04 -13.15
CA LEU A 223 0.99 -14.27 -12.45
C LEU A 223 -0.40 -14.59 -13.03
N VAL A 224 -1.35 -14.85 -12.13
CA VAL A 224 -2.78 -14.94 -12.47
C VAL A 224 -3.48 -13.66 -12.02
N ILE A 225 -4.26 -13.05 -12.90
CA ILE A 225 -4.98 -11.81 -12.68
C ILE A 225 -6.46 -12.15 -12.64
N ILE A 226 -7.13 -11.74 -11.58
CA ILE A 226 -8.56 -12.02 -11.40
C ILE A 226 -9.33 -10.71 -11.23
N ASP A 227 -10.48 -10.66 -11.89
CA ASP A 227 -11.50 -9.64 -11.74
C ASP A 227 -12.69 -10.20 -10.97
N GLY A 228 -13.03 -9.53 -9.87
CA GLY A 228 -14.17 -9.90 -9.02
C GLY A 228 -15.52 -9.49 -9.59
N ASP A 229 -15.56 -8.59 -10.59
CA ASP A 229 -16.78 -8.17 -11.28
C ASP A 229 -17.23 -9.23 -12.30
N ASP A 230 -17.53 -10.43 -11.79
CA ASP A 230 -17.91 -11.61 -12.57
C ASP A 230 -19.14 -12.27 -11.95
N ALA A 231 -20.19 -12.48 -12.75
CA ALA A 231 -21.45 -13.03 -12.30
C ALA A 231 -21.30 -14.45 -11.72
N SER A 232 -20.39 -15.28 -12.26
CA SER A 232 -20.18 -16.65 -11.78
C SER A 232 -19.45 -16.66 -10.44
N LEU A 233 -18.47 -15.77 -10.25
CA LEU A 233 -17.80 -15.60 -8.96
C LEU A 233 -18.75 -15.03 -7.90
N LYS A 234 -19.54 -14.01 -8.23
CA LYS A 234 -20.50 -13.42 -7.27
C LYS A 234 -21.62 -14.37 -6.86
N LYS A 235 -21.92 -15.41 -7.64
CA LYS A 235 -22.84 -16.48 -7.21
C LYS A 235 -22.34 -17.23 -5.97
N THR A 236 -21.02 -17.34 -5.76
CA THR A 236 -20.48 -17.97 -4.55
C THR A 236 -20.68 -17.10 -3.31
N MET A 237 -20.96 -15.80 -3.50
CA MET A 237 -21.23 -14.84 -2.43
C MET A 237 -22.69 -14.77 -1.99
N LEU A 238 -23.63 -15.39 -2.72
CA LEU A 238 -25.07 -15.25 -2.45
C LEU A 238 -25.43 -15.43 -0.96
N PRO A 239 -25.00 -16.49 -0.26
CA PRO A 239 -25.37 -16.66 1.15
C PRO A 239 -24.84 -15.53 2.05
N TYR A 240 -23.68 -14.97 1.71
CA TYR A 240 -23.04 -13.89 2.47
C TYR A 240 -23.68 -12.53 2.19
N PHE A 241 -24.06 -12.27 0.94
CA PHE A 241 -24.81 -11.08 0.59
C PHE A 241 -26.22 -11.10 1.18
N GLU A 242 -26.91 -12.24 1.14
CA GLU A 242 -28.21 -12.40 1.80
C GLU A 242 -28.10 -12.13 3.31
N ASN A 243 -27.12 -12.73 3.98
CA ASN A 243 -26.88 -12.53 5.41
C ASN A 243 -26.54 -11.07 5.75
N GLU A 244 -25.70 -10.41 4.93
CA GLU A 244 -25.38 -8.99 5.13
C GLU A 244 -26.61 -8.10 5.01
N ILE A 245 -27.47 -8.34 4.00
CA ILE A 245 -28.67 -7.54 3.76
C ILE A 245 -29.66 -7.70 4.93
N LEU A 246 -29.88 -8.93 5.39
CA LEU A 246 -30.90 -9.27 6.37
C LEU A 246 -30.46 -9.07 7.82
N GLU A 247 -29.28 -9.56 8.18
CA GLU A 247 -28.85 -9.68 9.58
C GLU A 247 -27.87 -8.57 9.99
N GLN A 248 -27.11 -8.00 9.04
CA GLN A 248 -26.23 -6.83 9.23
C GLN A 248 -25.22 -6.97 10.39
N GLN A 249 -24.85 -8.19 10.76
CA GLN A 249 -24.02 -8.45 11.96
C GLN A 249 -22.56 -8.02 11.79
N ASN A 250 -22.07 -7.93 10.55
CA ASN A 250 -20.68 -7.61 10.25
C ASN A 250 -20.26 -6.24 10.79
N VAL A 251 -21.17 -5.25 10.78
CA VAL A 251 -20.91 -3.93 11.37
C VAL A 251 -20.48 -4.03 12.84
N GLN A 252 -21.17 -4.85 13.63
CA GLN A 252 -20.93 -4.99 15.07
C GLN A 252 -19.58 -5.65 15.35
N PHE A 253 -19.22 -6.68 14.58
CA PHE A 253 -17.93 -7.34 14.72
C PHE A 253 -16.77 -6.40 14.41
N VAL A 254 -16.86 -5.66 13.29
CA VAL A 254 -15.81 -4.73 12.86
C VAL A 254 -15.70 -3.55 13.83
N GLU A 255 -16.81 -2.97 14.30
CA GLU A 255 -16.80 -1.89 15.29
C GLU A 255 -16.16 -2.33 16.62
N LYS A 256 -16.53 -3.50 17.12
CA LYS A 256 -15.97 -4.06 18.36
C LYS A 256 -14.45 -4.26 18.24
N THR A 257 -13.98 -4.84 17.14
CA THR A 257 -12.55 -5.01 16.87
C THR A 257 -11.83 -3.67 16.75
N THR A 258 -12.46 -2.69 16.09
CA THR A 258 -11.93 -1.33 15.94
C THR A 258 -11.76 -0.65 17.30
N GLN A 259 -12.73 -0.79 18.20
CA GLN A 259 -12.63 -0.27 19.58
C GLN A 259 -11.48 -0.93 20.36
N GLN A 260 -11.27 -2.24 20.18
CA GLN A 260 -10.16 -2.95 20.82
C GLN A 260 -8.80 -2.45 20.31
N LEU A 261 -8.63 -2.31 18.99
CA LEU A 261 -7.40 -1.76 18.39
C LEU A 261 -7.15 -0.31 18.82
N THR A 262 -8.20 0.51 18.91
CA THR A 262 -8.11 1.91 19.36
C THR A 262 -7.66 2.00 20.81
N LYS A 263 -8.18 1.12 21.70
CA LYS A 263 -7.73 1.03 23.10
C LYS A 263 -6.25 0.64 23.23
N LEU A 264 -5.69 -0.06 22.25
CA LEU A 264 -4.26 -0.39 22.18
C LEU A 264 -3.41 0.75 21.60
N GLY A 265 -4.02 1.87 21.20
CA GLY A 265 -3.35 3.06 20.67
C GLY A 265 -3.16 3.05 19.15
N TYR A 266 -3.86 2.17 18.42
CA TYR A 266 -3.83 2.16 16.96
C TYR A 266 -4.99 2.97 16.37
N LYS A 267 -4.73 3.66 15.26
CA LYS A 267 -5.77 4.45 14.56
C LYS A 267 -6.67 3.54 13.74
N SER A 268 -7.98 3.82 13.74
CA SER A 268 -8.91 3.19 12.79
C SER A 268 -8.60 3.66 11.37
N GLN A 269 -8.68 2.75 10.39
CA GLN A 269 -8.57 3.05 8.95
C GLN A 269 -9.89 2.87 8.22
N LEU A 270 -10.80 2.09 8.79
CA LEU A 270 -12.05 1.69 8.17
C LEU A 270 -13.21 1.91 9.14
N THR A 271 -14.33 2.39 8.61
CA THR A 271 -15.60 2.47 9.32
C THR A 271 -16.61 1.60 8.57
N PRO A 272 -17.16 0.55 9.20
CA PRO A 272 -18.17 -0.30 8.58
C PRO A 272 -19.50 0.44 8.46
N ARG A 273 -20.41 -0.10 7.66
CA ARG A 273 -21.81 0.34 7.55
C ARG A 273 -22.74 -0.81 7.91
N GLU A 274 -24.01 -0.51 8.08
CA GLU A 274 -25.05 -1.51 8.34
C GLU A 274 -25.17 -2.50 7.18
N ILE A 275 -25.21 -1.98 5.95
CA ILE A 275 -25.14 -2.77 4.72
C ILE A 275 -23.85 -2.42 3.98
N ASN A 276 -22.93 -3.37 3.90
CA ASN A 276 -21.61 -3.21 3.29
C ASN A 276 -21.57 -3.56 1.79
N ILE A 277 -22.69 -3.34 1.09
CA ILE A 277 -22.89 -3.67 -0.31
C ILE A 277 -23.34 -2.43 -1.09
N PHE A 278 -22.77 -2.24 -2.27
CA PHE A 278 -23.22 -1.30 -3.28
C PHE A 278 -24.06 -2.02 -4.35
N TYR A 279 -24.99 -1.30 -4.95
CA TYR A 279 -25.69 -1.69 -6.16
C TYR A 279 -25.00 -1.08 -7.39
N LEU A 280 -24.71 -1.90 -8.39
CA LEU A 280 -24.03 -1.56 -9.63
C LEU A 280 -24.99 -1.60 -10.83
N ASP A 281 -24.81 -0.65 -11.74
CA ASP A 281 -25.41 -0.65 -13.08
C ASP A 281 -24.47 0.07 -14.07
N GLU A 282 -24.83 0.21 -15.35
CA GLU A 282 -23.95 0.68 -16.43
C GLU A 282 -23.23 2.02 -16.19
N GLN A 283 -23.75 2.90 -15.32
CA GLN A 283 -23.04 4.11 -14.86
C GLN A 283 -23.37 4.41 -13.38
N LEU A 284 -23.66 3.37 -12.62
CA LEU A 284 -24.16 3.48 -11.26
C LEU A 284 -23.30 2.64 -10.33
N ARG A 285 -22.91 3.24 -9.22
CA ARG A 285 -22.43 2.51 -8.04
C ARG A 285 -22.90 3.23 -6.81
N GLU A 286 -23.97 2.74 -6.22
CA GLU A 286 -24.64 3.44 -5.12
C GLU A 286 -24.90 2.55 -3.93
N ARG A 287 -24.95 3.17 -2.76
CA ARG A 287 -25.14 2.43 -1.51
C ARG A 287 -26.56 1.91 -1.41
N ILE A 288 -26.69 0.69 -0.89
CA ILE A 288 -27.96 0.15 -0.44
C ILE A 288 -28.14 0.52 1.03
N VAL A 289 -29.29 1.09 1.38
CA VAL A 289 -29.68 1.37 2.79
C VAL A 289 -31.05 0.80 3.09
N PHE A 290 -31.28 0.43 4.35
CA PHE A 290 -32.58 -0.06 4.80
C PHE A 290 -33.32 1.03 5.60
N GLU A 291 -34.35 1.61 5.00
CA GLU A 291 -35.12 2.73 5.56
C GLU A 291 -36.60 2.55 5.23
N GLU A 292 -37.49 2.90 6.16
CA GLU A 292 -38.95 2.83 5.95
C GLU A 292 -39.44 1.43 5.51
N ASN A 293 -38.83 0.37 6.07
CA ASN A 293 -39.08 -1.04 5.73
C ASN A 293 -38.80 -1.41 4.27
N LYS A 294 -37.90 -0.68 3.60
CA LYS A 294 -37.47 -0.93 2.23
C LYS A 294 -35.96 -0.82 2.09
N TYR A 295 -35.41 -1.55 1.13
CA TYR A 295 -34.04 -1.38 0.69
C TYR A 295 -34.00 -0.35 -0.43
N LYS A 296 -33.33 0.78 -0.20
CA LYS A 296 -33.23 1.88 -1.15
C LYS A 296 -31.82 1.96 -1.70
N VAL A 297 -31.70 2.11 -3.02
CA VAL A 297 -30.42 2.46 -3.65
C VAL A 297 -30.34 3.98 -3.68
N ILE A 298 -29.41 4.54 -2.90
CA ILE A 298 -29.27 5.99 -2.73
C ILE A 298 -29.07 6.68 -4.09
N ASN A 299 -29.53 7.92 -4.21
CA ASN A 299 -29.47 8.74 -5.42
C ASN A 299 -30.24 8.18 -6.63
N THR A 300 -31.08 7.17 -6.43
CA THR A 300 -31.93 6.59 -7.48
C THR A 300 -33.39 6.49 -7.03
N LYS A 301 -34.25 6.02 -7.94
CA LYS A 301 -35.65 5.67 -7.64
C LYS A 301 -35.82 4.18 -7.31
N LEU A 302 -34.73 3.41 -7.26
CA LEU A 302 -34.79 1.98 -7.01
C LEU A 302 -35.05 1.73 -5.53
N GLU A 303 -36.15 1.04 -5.25
CA GLU A 303 -36.53 0.55 -3.94
C GLU A 303 -37.00 -0.89 -4.07
N PHE A 304 -36.65 -1.69 -3.06
CA PHE A 304 -36.99 -3.11 -3.02
C PHE A 304 -37.62 -3.44 -1.66
N SER A 305 -38.64 -4.30 -1.66
CA SER A 305 -38.98 -5.10 -0.48
C SER A 305 -37.86 -6.12 -0.20
N GLN A 306 -37.94 -6.80 0.95
CA GLN A 306 -37.02 -7.89 1.26
C GLN A 306 -37.06 -9.01 0.21
N GLU A 307 -38.25 -9.42 -0.21
CA GLU A 307 -38.41 -10.48 -1.22
C GLU A 307 -37.82 -10.03 -2.56
N GLN A 308 -38.05 -8.77 -2.94
CA GLN A 308 -37.60 -8.21 -4.20
C GLN A 308 -36.07 -8.08 -4.26
N ILE A 309 -35.41 -7.63 -3.19
CA ILE A 309 -33.93 -7.50 -3.21
C ILE A 309 -33.24 -8.86 -3.23
N LEU A 310 -33.82 -9.86 -2.55
CA LEU A 310 -33.28 -11.23 -2.56
C LEU A 310 -33.48 -11.89 -3.94
N GLU A 311 -34.61 -11.63 -4.59
CA GLU A 311 -34.85 -12.08 -5.97
C GLU A 311 -33.89 -11.39 -6.96
N GLU A 312 -33.70 -10.07 -6.84
CA GLU A 312 -32.75 -9.31 -7.64
C GLU A 312 -31.32 -9.83 -7.44
N LEU A 313 -30.90 -10.09 -6.20
CA LEU A 313 -29.60 -10.66 -5.87
C LEU A 313 -29.38 -12.04 -6.50
N LYS A 314 -30.38 -12.90 -6.45
CA LYS A 314 -30.32 -14.24 -7.03
C LYS A 314 -30.23 -14.22 -8.55
N ASN A 315 -30.98 -13.31 -9.19
CA ASN A 315 -31.08 -13.23 -10.65
C ASN A 315 -29.91 -12.45 -11.27
N TYR A 316 -29.41 -11.41 -10.57
CA TYR A 316 -28.39 -10.48 -11.06
C TYR A 316 -27.29 -10.23 -10.01
N PRO A 317 -26.55 -11.27 -9.58
CA PRO A 317 -25.52 -11.13 -8.56
C PRO A 317 -24.43 -10.13 -8.97
N GLU A 318 -24.15 -9.96 -10.26
CA GLU A 318 -23.21 -8.97 -10.80
C GLU A 318 -23.55 -7.51 -10.48
N LYS A 319 -24.80 -7.21 -10.11
CA LYS A 319 -25.19 -5.89 -9.64
C LYS A 319 -24.87 -5.64 -8.17
N PHE A 320 -24.47 -6.64 -7.40
CA PHE A 320 -24.12 -6.47 -5.99
C PHE A 320 -22.61 -6.45 -5.85
N SER A 321 -22.09 -5.38 -5.25
CA SER A 321 -20.66 -5.13 -5.14
C SER A 321 -20.25 -4.93 -3.70
N PRO A 322 -19.27 -5.70 -3.18
CA PRO A 322 -18.84 -5.53 -1.81
C PRO A 322 -18.07 -4.22 -1.65
N ASN A 323 -18.29 -3.52 -0.53
CA ASN A 323 -17.42 -2.41 -0.15
C ASN A 323 -16.08 -2.93 0.43
N VAL A 324 -15.24 -2.01 0.91
CA VAL A 324 -13.93 -2.31 1.53
C VAL A 324 -14.00 -3.31 2.71
N VAL A 325 -15.13 -3.45 3.42
CA VAL A 325 -15.35 -4.44 4.49
C VAL A 325 -15.55 -5.85 3.91
N LEU A 326 -16.44 -6.00 2.93
CA LEU A 326 -16.80 -7.32 2.37
C LEU A 326 -15.90 -7.79 1.23
N ARG A 327 -15.16 -6.89 0.58
CA ARG A 327 -14.27 -7.24 -0.54
C ARG A 327 -13.17 -8.23 -0.12
N PRO A 328 -12.52 -8.09 1.06
CA PRO A 328 -11.64 -9.12 1.61
C PRO A 328 -12.34 -10.47 1.79
N LEU A 329 -13.56 -10.49 2.31
CA LEU A 329 -14.33 -11.71 2.52
C LEU A 329 -14.59 -12.42 1.17
N TYR A 330 -15.00 -11.65 0.16
CA TYR A 330 -15.25 -12.15 -1.18
C TYR A 330 -14.01 -12.80 -1.80
N GLN A 331 -12.86 -12.14 -1.70
CA GLN A 331 -11.60 -12.68 -2.17
C GLN A 331 -11.28 -14.05 -1.54
N GLU A 332 -11.47 -14.18 -0.23
CA GLU A 332 -11.14 -15.41 0.51
C GLU A 332 -12.19 -16.52 0.35
N ILE A 333 -13.40 -16.20 -0.12
CA ILE A 333 -14.40 -17.20 -0.53
C ILE A 333 -14.03 -17.77 -1.90
N VAL A 334 -13.58 -16.92 -2.82
CA VAL A 334 -13.26 -17.31 -4.20
C VAL A 334 -11.91 -18.03 -4.29
N LEU A 335 -10.87 -17.55 -3.61
CA LEU A 335 -9.50 -18.01 -3.81
C LEU A 335 -9.03 -18.95 -2.69
N PRO A 336 -8.29 -20.04 -2.98
CA PRO A 336 -7.60 -20.87 -1.97
C PRO A 336 -6.37 -20.16 -1.38
N ASN A 337 -6.55 -18.94 -0.90
CA ASN A 337 -5.49 -18.04 -0.49
C ASN A 337 -4.91 -18.41 0.87
N LEU A 338 -3.59 -18.26 1.01
CA LEU A 338 -2.86 -18.46 2.27
C LEU A 338 -2.38 -17.14 2.86
N ALA A 339 -2.02 -16.18 2.01
CA ALA A 339 -1.50 -14.90 2.45
C ALA A 339 -1.99 -13.77 1.55
N TYR A 340 -2.38 -12.67 2.18
CA TYR A 340 -2.67 -11.41 1.51
C TYR A 340 -1.49 -10.45 1.68
N ILE A 341 -0.92 -10.02 0.56
CA ILE A 341 0.16 -9.05 0.50
C ILE A 341 -0.43 -7.67 0.26
N GLY A 342 -0.25 -6.76 1.22
CA GLY A 342 -0.78 -5.40 1.17
C GLY A 342 0.22 -4.35 1.62
N GLY A 343 -0.09 -3.09 1.33
CA GLY A 343 0.57 -1.94 1.94
C GLY A 343 0.09 -1.70 3.38
N GLY A 344 0.78 -0.82 4.11
CA GLY A 344 0.48 -0.59 5.53
C GLY A 344 -0.93 -0.05 5.83
N GLY A 345 -1.54 0.69 4.88
CA GLY A 345 -2.94 1.12 4.99
C GLY A 345 -3.92 -0.03 4.77
N GLU A 346 -3.63 -0.89 3.78
CA GLU A 346 -4.45 -2.07 3.49
C GLU A 346 -4.45 -3.02 4.68
N LEU A 347 -3.27 -3.44 5.13
CA LEU A 347 -3.16 -4.36 6.26
C LEU A 347 -3.83 -3.81 7.52
N ALA A 348 -3.70 -2.51 7.79
CA ALA A 348 -4.29 -1.88 8.95
C ALA A 348 -5.81 -2.07 9.03
N TYR A 349 -6.55 -2.00 7.91
CA TYR A 349 -7.98 -2.32 7.94
C TYR A 349 -8.22 -3.83 8.02
N TRP A 350 -7.36 -4.70 7.46
CA TRP A 350 -7.52 -6.16 7.61
C TRP A 350 -7.51 -6.61 9.07
N PHE A 351 -6.71 -5.98 9.94
CA PHE A 351 -6.75 -6.24 11.40
C PHE A 351 -8.14 -5.98 12.00
N GLN A 352 -8.91 -5.04 11.43
CA GLN A 352 -10.28 -4.74 11.88
C GLN A 352 -11.28 -5.84 11.51
N LEU A 353 -10.94 -6.72 10.56
CA LEU A 353 -11.86 -7.70 9.96
C LEU A 353 -11.79 -9.10 10.57
N LYS A 354 -10.79 -9.41 11.40
CA LYS A 354 -10.56 -10.79 11.88
C LYS A 354 -11.80 -11.43 12.54
N ALA A 355 -12.48 -10.70 13.42
CA ALA A 355 -13.68 -11.19 14.10
C ALA A 355 -14.85 -11.41 13.14
N MET A 356 -14.97 -10.57 12.11
CA MET A 356 -15.98 -10.72 11.06
C MET A 356 -15.76 -12.01 10.25
N PHE A 357 -14.52 -12.31 9.89
CA PHE A 357 -14.17 -13.56 9.20
C PHE A 357 -14.50 -14.80 10.03
N ASP A 358 -14.17 -14.77 11.33
CA ASP A 358 -14.49 -15.88 12.26
C ASP A 358 -16.00 -16.10 12.36
N ALA A 359 -16.78 -15.02 12.46
CA ALA A 359 -18.24 -15.08 12.53
C ALA A 359 -18.89 -15.62 11.25
N ASN A 360 -18.30 -15.35 10.08
CA ASN A 360 -18.76 -15.86 8.79
C ASN A 360 -18.18 -17.24 8.44
N HIS A 361 -17.37 -17.83 9.34
CA HIS A 361 -16.66 -19.09 9.10
C HIS A 361 -15.82 -19.09 7.82
N VAL A 362 -15.23 -17.95 7.48
CA VAL A 362 -14.34 -17.80 6.32
C VAL A 362 -12.89 -17.78 6.79
N PHE A 363 -12.02 -18.47 6.06
CA PHE A 363 -10.59 -18.48 6.33
C PHE A 363 -10.00 -17.07 6.29
N PHE A 364 -9.22 -16.72 7.32
CA PHE A 364 -8.49 -15.46 7.37
C PHE A 364 -7.01 -15.71 6.98
N PRO A 365 -6.49 -15.08 5.92
CA PRO A 365 -5.13 -15.30 5.45
C PRO A 365 -4.07 -14.69 6.39
N MET A 366 -2.81 -15.09 6.21
CA MET A 366 -1.69 -14.34 6.78
C MET A 366 -1.63 -12.96 6.14
N LEU A 367 -1.40 -11.93 6.96
CA LEU A 367 -1.18 -10.58 6.47
C LEU A 367 0.32 -10.37 6.26
N ILE A 368 0.71 -9.97 5.05
CA ILE A 368 2.13 -9.78 4.71
C ILE A 368 2.31 -8.35 4.21
N LEU A 369 3.21 -7.61 4.86
CA LEU A 369 3.61 -6.30 4.37
C LEU A 369 4.46 -6.52 3.13
N ARG A 370 4.02 -5.96 2.00
CA ARG A 370 4.82 -5.94 0.76
C ARG A 370 6.22 -5.40 1.00
N ASN A 371 7.16 -5.72 0.12
CA ASN A 371 8.43 -5.00 0.11
C ASN A 371 8.20 -3.51 -0.20
N SER A 372 8.98 -2.66 0.47
CA SER A 372 9.14 -1.25 0.12
C SER A 372 10.56 -0.98 -0.36
N VAL A 373 10.67 -0.12 -1.37
CA VAL A 373 11.94 0.12 -2.05
C VAL A 373 12.19 1.62 -2.22
N LEU A 374 13.43 2.04 -1.98
CA LEU A 374 13.98 3.32 -2.42
C LEU A 374 15.08 3.05 -3.44
N LEU A 375 14.98 3.65 -4.62
CA LEU A 375 16.03 3.58 -5.64
C LEU A 375 16.89 4.84 -5.58
N VAL A 376 18.19 4.64 -5.40
CA VAL A 376 19.20 5.70 -5.39
C VAL A 376 19.97 5.63 -6.70
N ASP A 377 19.71 6.57 -7.59
CA ASP A 377 20.43 6.67 -8.87
C ASP A 377 21.92 6.99 -8.67
N GLY A 378 22.76 6.62 -9.64
CA GLY A 378 24.21 6.81 -9.54
C GLY A 378 24.65 8.26 -9.32
N GLY A 379 23.87 9.25 -9.78
CA GLY A 379 24.12 10.67 -9.51
C GLY A 379 23.91 11.03 -8.04
N SER A 380 22.82 10.55 -7.45
CA SER A 380 22.53 10.71 -6.02
C SER A 380 23.52 9.93 -5.16
N ALA A 381 23.86 8.68 -5.54
CA ALA A 381 24.82 7.84 -4.83
C ALA A 381 26.20 8.50 -4.72
N LYS A 382 26.69 9.12 -5.81
CA LYS A 382 27.96 9.89 -5.80
C LYS A 382 27.92 11.06 -4.80
N LYS A 383 26.80 11.79 -4.73
CA LYS A 383 26.65 12.91 -3.79
C LYS A 383 26.57 12.42 -2.34
N ILE A 384 25.81 11.35 -2.09
CA ILE A 384 25.70 10.69 -0.77
C ILE A 384 27.07 10.27 -0.26
N ASN A 385 27.86 9.58 -1.10
CA ASN A 385 29.22 9.15 -0.76
C ASN A 385 30.15 10.34 -0.53
N LYS A 386 30.09 11.38 -1.35
CA LYS A 386 30.91 12.59 -1.19
C LYS A 386 30.62 13.33 0.13
N LEU A 387 29.38 13.29 0.58
CA LEU A 387 28.92 13.91 1.83
C LEU A 387 29.06 12.97 3.04
N ASN A 388 29.58 11.74 2.85
CA ASN A 388 29.68 10.69 3.86
C ASN A 388 28.35 10.40 4.58
N LEU A 389 27.22 10.54 3.88
CA LEU A 389 25.91 10.25 4.46
C LEU A 389 25.67 8.74 4.49
N THR A 390 25.12 8.26 5.60
CA THR A 390 24.68 6.87 5.74
C THR A 390 23.24 6.70 5.24
N THR A 391 22.89 5.49 4.80
CA THR A 391 21.53 5.20 4.33
C THR A 391 20.44 5.47 5.37
N PRO A 392 20.59 5.12 6.67
CA PRO A 392 19.59 5.48 7.68
C PRO A 392 19.38 6.99 7.81
N GLN A 393 20.45 7.79 7.70
CA GLN A 393 20.36 9.25 7.78
C GLN A 393 19.50 9.86 6.65
N LEU A 394 19.40 9.20 5.48
CA LEU A 394 18.57 9.67 4.37
C LEU A 394 17.07 9.73 4.73
N PHE A 395 16.64 8.93 5.70
CA PHE A 395 15.24 8.87 6.15
C PHE A 395 14.92 9.90 7.24
N LEU A 396 15.90 10.65 7.73
CA LEU A 396 15.65 11.80 8.59
C LEU A 396 14.94 12.91 7.81
N GLU A 397 14.20 13.74 8.54
CA GLU A 397 13.65 14.98 7.99
C GLU A 397 14.77 15.87 7.45
N THR A 398 14.54 16.57 6.34
CA THR A 398 15.61 17.30 5.61
C THR A 398 16.40 18.25 6.52
N GLU A 399 15.71 19.01 7.37
CA GLU A 399 16.37 19.94 8.29
C GLU A 399 17.08 19.24 9.46
N GLU A 400 16.63 18.05 9.86
CA GLU A 400 17.32 17.21 10.84
C GLU A 400 18.58 16.60 10.24
N LEU A 401 18.51 16.07 9.01
CA LEU A 401 19.67 15.56 8.27
C LEU A 401 20.74 16.65 8.10
N ILE A 402 20.34 17.86 7.73
CA ILE A 402 21.28 18.99 7.61
C ILE A 402 21.92 19.30 8.97
N LYS A 403 21.16 19.32 10.07
CA LYS A 403 21.72 19.55 11.42
C LYS A 403 22.71 18.46 11.80
N THR A 404 22.38 17.20 11.56
CA THR A 404 23.25 16.04 11.82
C THR A 404 24.54 16.14 11.01
N PHE A 405 24.43 16.41 9.70
CA PHE A 405 25.59 16.62 8.83
C PHE A 405 26.49 17.74 9.33
N LEU A 406 25.93 18.90 9.70
CA LEU A 406 26.73 20.02 10.20
C LEU A 406 27.38 19.71 11.55
N LYS A 407 26.71 18.98 12.44
CA LYS A 407 27.27 18.58 13.73
C LYS A 407 28.46 17.63 13.55
N GLU A 408 28.38 16.72 12.59
CA GLU A 408 29.44 15.73 12.30
C GLU A 408 30.64 16.36 11.57
N ASN A 409 30.43 17.43 10.80
CA ASN A 409 31.47 18.07 9.99
C ASN A 409 31.97 19.42 10.56
N ALA A 410 31.31 19.98 11.57
CA ALA A 410 31.74 21.22 12.19
C ALA A 410 33.06 21.02 12.96
N SER A 411 33.98 21.96 12.79
CA SER A 411 35.22 22.00 13.57
C SER A 411 35.02 22.38 15.04
N ILE A 412 33.83 22.86 15.40
CA ILE A 412 33.45 23.34 16.74
C ILE A 412 32.15 22.65 17.14
N GLN A 413 32.05 22.24 18.39
CA GLN A 413 30.83 21.65 18.94
C GLN A 413 29.69 22.69 18.94
N LEU A 414 28.65 22.44 18.15
CA LEU A 414 27.54 23.38 17.93
C LEU A 414 26.37 23.21 18.93
N ASP A 415 26.39 22.16 19.76
CA ASP A 415 25.42 21.98 20.83
C ASP A 415 25.86 22.72 22.11
N MET A 416 24.89 23.25 22.85
CA MET A 416 25.11 24.02 24.08
C MET A 416 24.62 23.25 25.32
N ASN A 417 24.56 21.91 25.22
CA ASN A 417 23.97 21.05 26.24
C ASN A 417 24.74 21.11 27.57
N GLU A 418 26.06 21.32 27.52
CA GLU A 418 26.88 21.46 28.73
C GLU A 418 26.61 22.81 29.41
N GLU A 419 26.53 23.88 28.61
CA GLU A 419 26.22 25.24 29.05
C GLU A 419 24.81 25.32 29.66
N GLU A 420 23.83 24.66 29.05
CA GLU A 420 22.46 24.55 29.59
C GLU A 420 22.45 23.86 30.96
N LYS A 421 23.13 22.71 31.10
CA LYS A 421 23.23 22.00 32.38
C LYS A 421 23.93 22.83 33.46
N LEU A 422 24.99 23.56 33.10
CA LEU A 422 25.68 24.47 34.02
C LEU A 422 24.76 25.59 34.49
N LEU A 423 23.99 26.18 33.56
CA LEU A 423 23.02 27.22 33.85
C LEU A 423 21.90 26.70 34.77
N GLU A 424 21.32 25.55 34.47
CA GLU A 424 20.29 24.90 35.31
C GLU A 424 20.78 24.63 36.73
N ALA A 425 22.02 24.14 36.87
CA ALA A 425 22.63 23.90 38.17
C ALA A 425 22.83 25.20 38.98
N VAL A 426 23.20 26.30 38.32
CA VAL A 426 23.30 27.63 38.96
C VAL A 426 21.93 28.11 39.43
N PHE A 427 20.91 28.04 38.57
CA PHE A 427 19.56 28.51 38.92
C PHE A 427 18.88 27.65 39.97
N THR A 428 19.17 26.35 40.02
CA THR A 428 18.70 25.47 41.11
C THR A 428 19.30 25.89 42.45
N LYS A 429 20.60 26.26 42.49
CA LYS A 429 21.22 26.81 43.69
C LYS A 429 20.61 28.15 44.10
N ILE A 430 20.24 29.00 43.14
CA ILE A 430 19.56 30.28 43.39
C ILE A 430 18.15 30.05 43.95
N ALA A 431 17.38 29.14 43.35
CA ALA A 431 16.03 28.79 43.80
C ALA A 431 16.04 28.28 45.25
N ASN A 432 16.99 27.39 45.58
CA ASN A 432 17.17 26.88 46.94
C ASN A 432 17.51 27.96 47.98
N LYS A 433 18.13 29.08 47.56
CA LYS A 433 18.37 30.24 48.43
C LYS A 433 17.13 31.14 48.51
N ALA A 434 16.45 31.35 47.39
CA ALA A 434 15.25 32.19 47.29
C ALA A 434 14.11 31.66 48.17
N VAL A 435 13.88 30.34 48.17
CA VAL A 435 12.86 29.68 49.03
C VAL A 435 13.10 29.91 50.52
N LYS A 436 14.37 30.05 50.95
CA LYS A 436 14.71 30.35 52.34
C LYS A 436 14.40 31.79 52.76
N VAL A 437 14.24 32.69 51.79
CA VAL A 437 13.87 34.08 52.00
C VAL A 437 12.35 34.24 51.90
N ASP A 438 11.76 33.77 50.81
CA ASP A 438 10.33 33.77 50.56
C ASP A 438 9.99 32.68 49.52
N ALA A 439 9.07 31.78 49.86
CA ALA A 439 8.65 30.68 48.99
C ALA A 439 8.04 31.17 47.65
N SER A 440 7.44 32.36 47.61
CA SER A 440 6.88 32.94 46.40
C SER A 440 7.94 33.31 45.33
N LEU A 441 9.21 33.46 45.73
CA LEU A 441 10.31 33.81 44.83
C LEU A 441 10.80 32.63 43.98
N GLU A 442 10.46 31.39 44.32
CA GLU A 442 10.86 30.21 43.56
C GLU A 442 10.33 30.25 42.12
N ALA A 443 9.07 30.66 41.95
CA ALA A 443 8.43 30.79 40.64
C ALA A 443 9.12 31.83 39.77
N MET A 444 9.55 32.96 40.36
CA MET A 444 10.31 34.00 39.67
C MET A 444 11.66 33.47 39.17
N VAL A 445 12.41 32.75 40.02
CA VAL A 445 13.72 32.19 39.64
C VAL A 445 13.59 31.15 38.53
N LYS A 446 12.56 30.29 38.59
CA LYS A 446 12.27 29.32 37.52
C LYS A 446 11.90 30.00 36.19
N ALA A 447 11.13 31.08 36.24
CA ALA A 447 10.80 31.86 35.04
C ALA A 447 12.05 32.49 34.41
N GLU A 448 12.97 33.01 35.23
CA GLU A 448 14.21 33.60 34.73
C GLU A 448 15.17 32.53 34.17
N LEU A 449 15.22 31.32 34.75
CA LEU A 449 15.94 30.19 34.17
C LEU A 449 15.44 29.90 32.75
N GLN A 450 14.12 29.75 32.58
CA GLN A 450 13.51 29.45 31.27
C GLN A 450 13.85 30.52 30.22
N LYS A 451 13.88 31.80 30.61
CA LYS A 451 14.28 32.89 29.71
C LYS A 451 15.76 32.81 29.29
N ASN A 452 16.64 32.40 30.19
CA ASN A 452 18.06 32.24 29.89
C ASN A 452 18.33 30.99 29.05
N ILE A 453 17.65 29.87 29.31
CA ILE A 453 17.68 28.68 28.44
C ILE A 453 17.28 29.08 27.02
N LYS A 454 16.15 29.77 26.85
CA LYS A 454 15.71 30.27 25.54
C LYS A 454 16.74 31.19 24.86
N SER A 455 17.53 31.93 25.64
CA SER A 455 18.60 32.78 25.10
C SER A 455 19.78 31.95 24.59
N ILE A 456 20.15 30.87 25.29
CA ILE A 456 21.15 29.89 24.83
C ILE A 456 20.67 29.19 23.55
N GLU A 457 19.43 28.73 23.51
CA GLU A 457 18.82 28.13 22.31
C GLU A 457 18.90 29.08 21.10
N ASN A 458 18.63 30.36 21.29
CA ASN A 458 18.74 31.38 20.24
C ASN A 458 20.18 31.57 19.76
N ILE A 459 21.18 31.49 20.65
CA ILE A 459 22.60 31.56 20.28
C ILE A 459 22.99 30.32 19.48
N ALA A 460 22.64 29.12 19.95
CA ALA A 460 22.89 27.87 19.24
C ALA A 460 22.26 27.89 17.83
N ALA A 461 21.02 28.37 17.70
CA ALA A 461 20.36 28.52 16.41
C ALA A 461 21.09 29.48 15.46
N ARG A 462 21.67 30.58 15.98
CA ARG A 462 22.49 31.52 15.17
C ARG A 462 23.80 30.89 14.72
N LEU A 463 24.46 30.09 15.57
CA LEU A 463 25.68 29.36 15.21
C LEU A 463 25.41 28.33 14.11
N VAL A 464 24.36 27.52 14.25
CA VAL A 464 23.94 26.58 13.20
C VAL A 464 23.63 27.31 11.89
N LYS A 465 22.99 28.50 11.96
CA LYS A 465 22.73 29.31 10.75
C LYS A 465 24.02 29.80 10.09
N ALA A 466 25.01 30.22 10.86
CA ALA A 466 26.30 30.66 10.32
C ALA A 466 27.05 29.49 9.66
N GLU A 467 27.06 28.31 10.28
CA GLU A 467 27.70 27.13 9.69
C GLU A 467 26.96 26.65 8.43
N LYS A 468 25.61 26.71 8.41
CA LYS A 468 24.80 26.47 7.20
C LYS A 468 25.21 27.34 6.03
N GLN A 469 25.55 28.62 6.28
CA GLN A 469 25.98 29.55 5.23
C GLN A 469 27.39 29.22 4.73
N LYS A 470 28.27 28.75 5.61
CA LYS A 470 29.62 28.32 5.25
C LYS A 470 29.60 27.04 4.40
N GLU A 471 28.71 26.11 4.72
CA GLU A 471 28.54 24.82 4.04
C GLU A 471 27.38 24.82 3.02
N GLU A 472 27.05 25.99 2.43
CA GLU A 472 25.87 26.17 1.56
C GLU A 472 25.81 25.16 0.41
N VAL A 473 26.95 24.83 -0.20
CA VAL A 473 27.03 23.86 -1.29
C VAL A 473 26.60 22.46 -0.83
N ALA A 474 27.08 22.00 0.33
CA ALA A 474 26.72 20.70 0.89
C ALA A 474 25.24 20.68 1.29
N VAL A 475 24.76 21.75 1.93
CA VAL A 475 23.34 21.90 2.31
C VAL A 475 22.42 21.83 1.09
N ASN A 476 22.75 22.53 0.01
CA ASN A 476 21.97 22.48 -1.24
C ASN A 476 22.03 21.10 -1.91
N GLN A 477 23.16 20.39 -1.80
CA GLN A 477 23.26 19.00 -2.27
C GLN A 477 22.36 18.06 -1.45
N ILE A 478 22.33 18.19 -0.12
CA ILE A 478 21.44 17.41 0.75
C ILE A 478 19.98 17.63 0.37
N ARG A 479 19.56 18.89 0.19
CA ARG A 479 18.20 19.23 -0.26
C ARG A 479 17.88 18.61 -1.61
N SER A 480 18.77 18.76 -2.58
CA SER A 480 18.61 18.14 -3.91
C SER A 480 18.50 16.61 -3.86
N ILE A 481 19.24 15.94 -2.96
CA ILE A 481 19.10 14.49 -2.75
C ILE A 481 17.73 14.18 -2.16
N LYS A 482 17.31 14.90 -1.11
CA LYS A 482 16.02 14.70 -0.44
C LYS A 482 14.85 14.93 -1.38
N ASP A 483 14.84 16.00 -2.16
CA ASP A 483 13.76 16.31 -3.10
C ASP A 483 13.60 15.23 -4.17
N LYS A 484 14.72 14.63 -4.60
CA LYS A 484 14.72 13.56 -5.62
C LYS A 484 14.32 12.20 -5.05
N LEU A 485 14.86 11.81 -3.89
CA LEU A 485 14.63 10.51 -3.27
C LEU A 485 13.34 10.43 -2.44
N PHE A 486 12.86 11.58 -1.96
CA PHE A 486 11.66 11.70 -1.14
C PHE A 486 10.74 12.80 -1.70
N PRO A 487 10.19 12.63 -2.91
CA PRO A 487 9.35 13.62 -3.56
C PRO A 487 8.17 14.02 -2.64
N ASN A 488 7.98 15.33 -2.47
CA ASN A 488 7.00 15.92 -1.55
C ASN A 488 7.14 15.46 -0.09
N GLY A 489 8.35 15.06 0.33
CA GLY A 489 8.64 14.50 1.66
C GLY A 489 8.15 13.07 1.87
N GLY A 490 7.50 12.47 0.88
CA GLY A 490 6.99 11.09 0.92
C GLY A 490 7.98 10.07 0.36
N LEU A 491 7.62 8.79 0.47
CA LEU A 491 8.40 7.71 -0.15
C LEU A 491 8.30 7.77 -1.68
N GLN A 492 9.44 7.64 -2.37
CA GLN A 492 9.54 7.57 -3.84
C GLN A 492 8.53 6.59 -4.45
N GLU A 493 8.39 5.40 -3.85
CA GLU A 493 7.53 4.34 -4.38
C GLU A 493 6.04 4.70 -4.49
N ARG A 494 5.62 5.79 -3.84
CA ARG A 494 4.23 6.32 -3.87
C ARG A 494 4.03 7.41 -4.91
N GLN A 495 5.10 7.94 -5.49
CA GLN A 495 5.05 9.06 -6.42
C GLN A 495 5.56 8.65 -7.80
N ASP A 496 6.72 7.99 -7.87
CA ASP A 496 7.31 7.63 -9.14
C ASP A 496 6.51 6.52 -9.82
N ASN A 497 6.61 6.46 -11.16
CA ASN A 497 5.96 5.47 -12.00
C ASN A 497 6.99 4.52 -12.62
N LEU A 498 6.55 3.31 -13.02
CA LEU A 498 7.40 2.31 -13.68
C LEU A 498 8.10 2.86 -14.92
N SER A 499 7.47 3.76 -15.69
CA SER A 499 8.08 4.41 -16.86
C SER A 499 9.43 5.05 -16.55
N MET A 500 9.60 5.64 -15.36
CA MET A 500 10.87 6.24 -14.94
C MET A 500 11.97 5.20 -14.77
N LEU A 501 11.63 4.01 -14.28
CA LEU A 501 12.58 2.90 -14.15
C LEU A 501 12.97 2.34 -15.51
N LEU A 502 11.98 2.13 -16.38
CA LEU A 502 12.21 1.63 -17.74
C LEU A 502 13.05 2.60 -18.56
N LEU A 503 12.83 3.91 -18.41
CA LEU A 503 13.57 4.94 -19.14
C LEU A 503 15.06 4.94 -18.81
N PHE A 504 15.41 4.76 -17.52
CA PHE A 504 16.79 4.87 -17.06
C PHE A 504 17.53 3.54 -16.97
N TYR A 505 16.83 2.43 -16.73
CA TYR A 505 17.44 1.13 -16.45
C TYR A 505 16.94 0.00 -17.37
N GLY A 506 15.94 0.26 -18.22
CA GLY A 506 15.33 -0.74 -19.09
C GLY A 506 14.49 -1.79 -18.35
N GLU A 507 13.91 -2.73 -19.11
CA GLU A 507 13.07 -3.80 -18.55
C GLU A 507 13.81 -4.74 -17.60
N GLN A 508 15.13 -4.87 -17.75
CA GLN A 508 16.00 -5.70 -16.92
C GLN A 508 15.96 -5.29 -15.44
N PHE A 509 15.57 -4.05 -15.14
CA PHE A 509 15.40 -3.61 -13.76
C PHE A 509 14.31 -4.41 -13.02
N ILE A 510 13.28 -4.89 -13.72
CA ILE A 510 12.25 -5.75 -13.11
C ILE A 510 12.88 -7.07 -12.62
N ASP A 511 13.87 -7.60 -13.34
CA ASP A 511 14.60 -8.81 -12.92
C ASP A 511 15.47 -8.55 -11.68
N GLU A 512 16.08 -7.36 -11.56
CA GLU A 512 16.79 -6.95 -10.33
C GLU A 512 15.83 -6.88 -9.14
N LEU A 513 14.62 -6.36 -9.32
CA LEU A 513 13.58 -6.37 -8.28
C LEU A 513 13.22 -7.81 -7.87
N PHE A 514 13.03 -8.72 -8.82
CA PHE A 514 12.77 -10.12 -8.51
C PHE A 514 13.91 -10.77 -7.73
N THR A 515 15.15 -10.43 -8.04
CA THR A 515 16.35 -10.98 -7.40
C THR A 515 16.50 -10.52 -5.95
N HIS A 516 16.01 -9.31 -5.63
CA HIS A 516 16.37 -8.61 -4.40
C HIS A 516 15.21 -8.39 -3.42
N LEU A 517 13.97 -8.59 -3.85
CA LEU A 517 12.80 -8.44 -2.99
C LEU A 517 12.38 -9.78 -2.38
N ASN A 518 12.57 -9.91 -1.06
CA ASN A 518 11.98 -10.99 -0.28
C ASN A 518 10.96 -10.42 0.72
N PRO A 519 9.66 -10.74 0.61
CA PRO A 519 8.66 -10.21 1.54
C PRO A 519 8.83 -10.72 2.97
N LEU A 520 9.46 -11.89 3.18
CA LEU A 520 9.62 -12.48 4.51
C LEU A 520 10.77 -11.86 5.34
N ASP A 521 11.66 -11.07 4.71
CA ASP A 521 12.78 -10.41 5.40
C ASP A 521 12.33 -9.28 6.35
N LYS A 522 11.13 -8.73 6.16
CA LYS A 522 10.59 -7.61 6.94
C LYS A 522 11.51 -6.38 6.96
N LYS A 523 12.21 -6.11 5.85
CA LYS A 523 13.09 -4.95 5.69
C LYS A 523 12.61 -4.02 4.58
N PHE A 524 12.89 -2.73 4.76
CA PHE A 524 12.86 -1.73 3.71
C PHE A 524 14.15 -1.87 2.89
N VAL A 525 14.03 -1.93 1.56
CA VAL A 525 15.16 -2.14 0.65
C VAL A 525 15.60 -0.82 0.04
N VAL A 526 16.89 -0.53 0.07
CA VAL A 526 17.50 0.61 -0.63
C VAL A 526 18.42 0.05 -1.72
N LEU A 527 18.05 0.27 -2.97
CA LEU A 527 18.82 -0.14 -4.15
C LEU A 527 19.70 1.02 -4.60
N TYR A 528 21.00 0.79 -4.66
CA TYR A 528 21.98 1.71 -5.22
C TYR A 528 22.40 1.24 -6.61
N ASP A 529 22.23 2.11 -7.60
CA ASP A 529 22.77 1.97 -8.95
C ASP A 529 24.31 1.96 -8.95
#